data_AF-A0A2N2KC86-F1
#
_entry.id   AF-A0A2N2KC86-F1
#
_cell.length_a   1.000
_cell.length_b   1.000
_cell.length_c   1.000
_cell.angle_alpha   90.00
_cell.angle_beta   90.00
_cell.angle_gamma   90.00
#
_symmetry.space_group_name_H-M   'P 1'
#
loop_
_entity.id
_entity.type
_entity.pdbx_description
1 polymer ?
#
loop_
_entity_poly.entity_id
_entity_poly.type
_entity_poly.pdbx_seq_one_letter_code
_entity_poly.pdbx_strand_id
1 'polypeptide(L)'
;MQWTETGGEPGFKDLLRSLSKGIGVLLKQEVEFAKVEVSKQMAHARKGVIFLAVGAMLGFSGFLVLLAAAVFALAQVVPLWLSALLVGLAVVIAGGILLWSGKNELKAEKLKPQKTIDVVKEDISWMKSQLS
;
A
#
# COMPACT_ATOMS: atom_id res chain seq x y z
N MET A 1 26.06 38.53 -58.33
CA MET A 1 25.36 38.21 -57.06
C MET A 1 24.14 37.37 -57.40
N GLN A 2 24.23 36.04 -57.28
CA GLN A 2 23.10 35.13 -57.46
C GLN A 2 23.18 34.09 -56.34
N TRP A 3 22.33 34.25 -55.34
CA TRP A 3 22.04 33.25 -54.33
C TRP A 3 20.89 32.39 -54.85
N THR A 4 21.14 31.10 -55.08
CA THR A 4 20.09 30.08 -55.18
C THR A 4 20.61 28.81 -54.53
N GLU A 5 20.71 28.81 -53.20
CA GLU A 5 20.68 27.56 -52.45
C GLU A 5 19.22 27.11 -52.42
N THR A 6 18.86 26.22 -53.33
CA THR A 6 17.55 25.54 -53.33
C THR A 6 17.47 24.66 -52.09
N GLY A 7 16.94 25.22 -51.01
CA GLY A 7 16.55 24.48 -49.83
C GLY A 7 15.51 23.43 -50.21
N GLY A 8 15.90 22.16 -50.20
CA GLY A 8 14.96 21.05 -50.31
C GLY A 8 13.98 21.13 -49.14
N GLU A 9 12.71 21.34 -49.44
CA GLU A 9 11.65 21.34 -48.44
C GLU A 9 11.71 20.05 -47.62
N PRO A 10 11.60 20.10 -46.29
CA PRO A 10 11.58 18.90 -45.48
C PRO A 10 10.46 17.99 -46.00
N GLY A 11 10.84 16.81 -46.50
CA GLY A 11 9.88 15.88 -47.07
C GLY A 11 8.90 15.44 -45.99
N PHE A 12 7.66 15.13 -46.38
CA PHE A 12 6.62 14.55 -45.51
C PHE A 12 7.15 13.36 -44.65
N LYS A 13 8.11 12.61 -45.19
CA LYS A 13 8.82 11.52 -44.48
C LYS A 13 9.68 12.00 -43.31
N ASP A 14 10.33 13.15 -43.43
CA ASP A 14 11.16 13.74 -42.38
C ASP A 14 10.32 14.32 -41.23
N LEU A 15 9.14 14.87 -41.55
CA LEU A 15 8.17 15.34 -40.55
C LEU A 15 7.53 14.19 -39.75
N LEU A 16 7.17 13.08 -40.41
CA LEU A 16 6.70 11.88 -39.72
C LEU A 16 7.79 11.24 -38.84
N ARG A 17 9.04 11.27 -39.30
CA ARG A 17 10.19 10.79 -38.54
C ARG A 17 10.48 11.68 -37.32
N SER A 18 10.30 13.00 -37.42
CA SER A 18 10.49 13.90 -36.28
C SER A 18 9.35 13.80 -35.25
N LEU A 19 8.09 13.65 -35.69
CA LEU A 19 6.92 13.45 -34.82
C LEU A 19 6.99 12.11 -34.05
N SER A 20 7.28 11.01 -34.74
CA SER A 20 7.42 9.69 -34.09
C SER A 20 8.57 9.67 -33.07
N LYS A 21 9.68 10.34 -33.38
CA LYS A 21 10.79 10.54 -32.46
C LYS A 21 10.39 11.40 -31.25
N GLY A 22 9.59 12.45 -31.45
CA GLY A 22 9.05 13.30 -30.38
C GLY A 22 8.13 12.54 -29.43
N ILE A 23 7.17 11.78 -29.95
CA ILE A 23 6.23 10.96 -29.15
C ILE A 23 7.00 9.92 -28.31
N GLY A 24 8.00 9.26 -28.89
CA GLY A 24 8.85 8.31 -28.15
C GLY A 24 9.63 8.96 -27.00
N VAL A 25 10.09 10.20 -27.18
CA VAL A 25 10.77 10.97 -26.12
C VAL A 25 9.81 11.35 -25.00
N LEU A 26 8.59 11.81 -25.31
CA LEU A 26 7.58 12.15 -24.31
C LEU A 26 7.13 10.91 -23.51
N LEU A 27 6.87 9.78 -24.18
CA LEU A 27 6.50 8.53 -23.48
C LEU A 27 7.61 8.05 -22.55
N LYS A 28 8.87 8.15 -22.97
CA LYS A 28 10.01 7.82 -22.11
C LYS A 28 10.08 8.74 -20.89
N GLN A 29 9.84 10.04 -21.07
CA GLN A 29 9.80 11.00 -19.97
C GLN A 29 8.65 10.73 -19.00
N GLU A 30 7.46 10.40 -19.49
CA GLU A 30 6.31 10.08 -18.63
C GLU A 30 6.55 8.81 -17.81
N VAL A 31 7.18 7.78 -18.40
CA VAL A 31 7.59 6.57 -17.69
C VAL A 31 8.68 6.88 -16.66
N GLU A 32 9.67 7.71 -17.00
CA GLU A 32 10.70 8.14 -16.05
C GLU A 32 10.10 8.97 -14.90
N PHE A 33 9.14 9.85 -15.19
CA PHE A 33 8.43 10.65 -14.20
C PHE A 33 7.55 9.78 -13.29
N ALA A 34 6.75 8.89 -13.86
CA ALA A 34 5.94 7.93 -13.11
C ALA A 34 6.81 7.03 -12.22
N LYS A 35 7.97 6.59 -12.72
CA LYS A 35 8.93 5.82 -11.92
C LYS A 35 9.48 6.63 -10.75
N VAL A 36 9.81 7.90 -10.94
CA VAL A 36 10.28 8.79 -9.87
C VAL A 36 9.18 9.02 -8.83
N GLU A 37 7.94 9.29 -9.25
CA GLU A 37 6.82 9.53 -8.33
C GLU A 37 6.48 8.27 -7.52
N VAL A 38 6.40 7.10 -8.18
CA VAL A 38 6.22 5.81 -7.50
C VAL A 38 7.36 5.55 -6.52
N SER A 39 8.61 5.79 -6.91
CA SER A 39 9.78 5.62 -6.02
C SER A 39 9.70 6.54 -4.81
N LYS A 40 9.29 7.80 -4.99
CA LYS A 40 9.11 8.76 -3.91
C LYS A 40 7.99 8.35 -2.97
N GLN A 41 6.85 7.91 -3.50
CA GLN A 41 5.73 7.40 -2.71
C GLN A 41 6.13 6.13 -1.93
N MET A 42 6.86 5.23 -2.55
CA MET A 42 7.42 4.03 -1.91
C MET A 42 8.43 4.38 -0.81
N ALA A 43 9.28 5.38 -1.01
CA ALA A 43 10.24 5.83 -0.01
C ALA A 43 9.55 6.41 1.23
N HIS A 44 8.48 7.19 1.03
CA HIS A 44 7.65 7.69 2.13
C HIS A 44 6.92 6.57 2.86
N ALA A 45 6.31 5.63 2.12
CA ALA A 45 5.67 4.46 2.71
C ALA A 45 6.67 3.61 3.51
N ARG A 46 7.89 3.41 3.00
CA ARG A 46 8.96 2.66 3.67
C ARG A 46 9.35 3.28 5.01
N LYS A 47 9.50 4.61 5.05
CA LYS A 47 9.80 5.32 6.30
C LYS A 47 8.69 5.10 7.33
N GLY A 48 7.41 5.19 6.90
CA GLY A 48 6.25 4.88 7.74
C GLY A 48 6.27 3.46 8.30
N VAL A 49 6.57 2.46 7.46
CA VAL A 49 6.68 1.05 7.88
C VAL A 49 7.78 0.86 8.93
N ILE A 50 8.94 1.51 8.77
CA ILE A 50 10.03 1.44 9.75
C ILE A 50 9.59 2.00 11.10
N PHE A 51 8.97 3.19 11.13
CA PHE A 51 8.48 3.78 12.38
C PHE A 51 7.40 2.91 13.04
N LEU A 52 6.48 2.36 12.25
CA LEU A 52 5.48 1.43 12.78
C LEU A 52 6.12 0.17 13.37
N ALA A 53 7.13 -0.40 12.70
CA ALA A 53 7.84 -1.58 13.19
C ALA A 53 8.58 -1.30 14.51
N VAL A 54 9.34 -0.19 14.57
CA VAL A 54 10.07 0.21 15.78
C VAL A 54 9.10 0.54 16.92
N GLY A 55 8.04 1.31 16.63
CA GLY A 55 7.00 1.64 17.59
C GLY A 55 6.28 0.41 18.13
N ALA A 56 5.94 -0.55 17.26
CA ALA A 56 5.36 -1.82 17.66
C ALA A 56 6.31 -2.64 18.54
N MET A 57 7.61 -2.70 18.20
CA MET A 57 8.61 -3.40 18.99
C MET A 57 8.76 -2.80 20.39
N LEU A 58 8.87 -1.47 20.48
CA LEU A 58 8.98 -0.76 21.76
C LEU A 58 7.69 -0.87 22.58
N GLY A 59 6.54 -0.68 21.95
CA GLY A 59 5.23 -0.85 22.60
C GLY A 59 5.01 -2.26 23.12
N PHE A 60 5.36 -3.28 22.33
CA PHE A 60 5.30 -4.68 22.75
C PHE A 60 6.26 -4.97 23.92
N SER A 61 7.49 -4.47 23.85
CA SER A 61 8.46 -4.62 24.94
C SER A 61 7.97 -3.96 26.23
N GLY A 62 7.42 -2.75 26.15
CA GLY A 62 6.82 -2.05 27.29
C GLY A 62 5.61 -2.80 27.85
N PHE A 63 4.78 -3.36 26.98
CA PHE A 63 3.65 -4.20 27.39
C PHE A 63 4.12 -5.44 28.18
N LEU A 64 5.19 -6.12 27.75
CA LEU A 64 5.78 -7.25 28.51
C LEU A 64 6.25 -6.82 29.91
N VAL A 65 6.87 -5.65 30.03
CA VAL A 65 7.29 -5.10 31.34
C VAL A 65 6.07 -4.80 32.22
N LEU A 66 4.99 -4.26 31.66
CA LEU A 66 3.74 -4.04 32.40
C LEU A 66 3.09 -5.35 32.85
N LEU A 67 3.12 -6.40 32.02
CA LEU A 67 2.65 -7.72 32.42
C LEU A 67 3.50 -8.32 33.55
N ALA A 68 4.83 -8.19 33.46
CA ALA A 68 5.72 -8.61 34.55
C ALA A 68 5.41 -7.83 35.84
N ALA A 69 5.21 -6.51 35.76
CA ALA A 69 4.82 -5.69 36.90
C ALA A 69 3.47 -6.13 37.49
N ALA A 70 2.48 -6.47 36.65
CA ALA A 70 1.20 -6.99 37.10
C ALA A 70 1.35 -8.34 37.82
N VAL A 71 2.20 -9.24 37.31
CA VAL A 71 2.53 -10.52 37.96
C VAL A 71 3.16 -10.28 39.33
N PHE A 72 4.16 -9.39 39.43
CA PHE A 72 4.83 -9.08 40.69
C PHE A 72 3.92 -8.36 41.69
N ALA A 73 3.03 -7.50 41.23
CA ALA A 73 2.04 -6.83 42.05
C ALA A 73 1.04 -7.84 42.64
N LEU A 74 0.52 -8.75 41.81
CA LEU A 74 -0.39 -9.81 42.27
C LEU A 74 0.32 -10.81 43.17
N ALA A 75 1.63 -11.02 42.98
CA ALA A 75 2.45 -11.89 43.82
C ALA A 75 2.59 -11.39 45.28
N GLN A 76 2.18 -10.16 45.58
CA GLN A 76 2.12 -9.66 46.97
C GLN A 76 0.96 -10.30 47.76
N VAL A 77 -0.06 -10.84 47.08
CA VAL A 77 -1.25 -11.42 47.73
C VAL A 77 -1.42 -12.93 47.48
N VAL A 78 -0.83 -13.47 46.42
CA VAL A 78 -0.85 -14.91 46.09
C VAL A 78 0.55 -15.40 45.67
N PRO A 79 0.84 -16.72 45.70
CA PRO A 79 2.11 -17.26 45.23
C PRO A 79 2.45 -16.85 43.79
N LEU A 80 3.73 -16.60 43.52
CA LEU A 80 4.21 -16.10 42.22
C LEU A 80 3.74 -16.95 41.02
N TRP A 81 3.69 -18.27 41.17
CA TRP A 81 3.24 -19.18 40.13
C TRP A 81 1.74 -18.99 39.80
N LEU A 82 0.90 -18.73 40.81
CA LEU A 82 -0.53 -18.42 40.61
C LEU A 82 -0.73 -17.05 39.96
N SER A 83 0.04 -16.04 40.39
CA SER A 83 0.00 -14.72 39.76
C SER A 83 0.31 -14.79 38.27
N ALA A 84 1.37 -15.51 37.90
CA ALA A 84 1.75 -15.70 36.50
C ALA A 84 0.66 -16.41 35.70
N LEU A 85 0.01 -17.44 36.27
CA LEU A 85 -1.10 -18.13 35.61
C LEU A 85 -2.33 -17.25 35.43
N LEU A 86 -2.72 -16.47 36.43
CA LEU A 86 -3.90 -15.61 36.36
C LEU A 86 -3.73 -14.49 35.33
N VAL A 87 -2.59 -13.77 35.39
CA VAL A 87 -2.28 -12.71 34.42
C VAL A 87 -2.12 -13.31 33.02
N GLY A 88 -1.41 -14.44 32.90
CA GLY A 88 -1.23 -15.14 31.63
C GLY A 88 -2.57 -15.56 31.00
N LEU A 89 -3.47 -16.13 31.77
CA LEU A 89 -4.80 -16.52 31.31
C LEU A 89 -5.61 -15.32 30.83
N ALA A 90 -5.61 -14.22 31.59
CA ALA A 90 -6.29 -12.98 31.20
C ALA A 90 -5.77 -12.43 29.85
N VAL A 91 -4.45 -12.44 29.66
CA VAL A 91 -3.82 -11.99 28.41
C VAL A 91 -4.15 -12.92 27.24
N VAL A 92 -4.14 -14.25 27.45
CA VAL A 92 -4.50 -15.22 26.42
C VAL A 92 -5.95 -15.04 25.96
N ILE A 93 -6.87 -14.80 26.89
CA ILE A 93 -8.29 -14.54 26.57
C ILE A 93 -8.41 -13.24 25.76
N ALA A 94 -7.80 -12.15 26.24
CA ALA A 94 -7.82 -10.87 25.53
C ALA A 94 -7.22 -10.97 24.12
N GLY A 95 -6.06 -11.63 24.01
CA GLY A 95 -5.39 -11.89 22.72
C GLY A 95 -6.23 -12.75 21.78
N GLY A 96 -6.87 -13.80 22.30
CA GLY A 96 -7.79 -14.64 21.54
C GLY A 96 -8.96 -13.86 20.95
N ILE A 97 -9.58 -12.96 21.73
CA ILE A 97 -10.67 -12.09 21.27
C ILE A 97 -10.19 -11.15 20.16
N LEU A 98 -9.03 -10.51 20.34
CA LEU A 98 -8.46 -9.62 19.34
C LEU A 98 -8.09 -10.34 18.04
N LEU A 99 -7.48 -11.52 18.13
CA LEU A 99 -7.15 -12.36 16.98
C LEU A 99 -8.41 -12.80 16.23
N TRP A 100 -9.45 -13.20 16.95
CA TRP A 100 -10.72 -13.61 16.34
C TRP A 100 -11.40 -12.45 15.63
N SER A 101 -11.41 -11.27 16.24
CA SER A 101 -11.97 -10.03 15.66
C SER A 101 -11.17 -9.59 14.43
N GLY A 102 -9.84 -9.56 14.51
CA GLY A 102 -8.96 -9.21 13.41
C GLY A 102 -9.10 -10.17 12.22
N LYS A 103 -9.17 -11.48 12.48
CA LYS A 103 -9.44 -12.48 11.45
C LYS A 103 -10.79 -12.24 10.77
N ASN A 104 -11.80 -11.77 11.51
CA ASN A 104 -13.12 -11.47 10.95
C ASN A 104 -13.12 -10.23 10.06
N GLU A 105 -12.33 -9.21 10.39
CA GLU A 105 -12.18 -8.01 9.54
C GLU A 105 -11.37 -8.27 8.27
N LEU A 106 -10.39 -9.18 8.33
CA LEU A 106 -9.59 -9.57 7.16
C LEU A 106 -10.29 -10.57 6.23
N LYS A 107 -11.54 -10.96 6.52
CA LYS A 107 -12.30 -11.85 5.63
C LYS A 107 -12.48 -11.21 4.25
N ALA A 108 -12.16 -11.96 3.21
CA ALA A 108 -12.23 -11.52 1.82
C ALA A 108 -13.61 -10.95 1.44
N GLU A 109 -14.70 -11.44 2.05
CA GLU A 109 -16.07 -10.93 1.87
C GLU A 109 -16.22 -9.45 2.26
N LYS A 110 -15.51 -8.99 3.29
CA LYS A 110 -15.49 -7.58 3.73
C LYS A 110 -14.49 -6.72 2.94
N LEU A 111 -13.50 -7.35 2.31
CA LEU A 111 -12.48 -6.70 1.49
C LEU A 111 -12.90 -6.56 0.02
N LYS A 112 -14.07 -7.07 -0.38
CA LYS A 112 -14.60 -6.82 -1.73
C LYS A 112 -15.03 -5.35 -1.82
N PRO A 113 -14.42 -4.53 -2.70
CA PRO A 113 -14.89 -3.17 -2.91
C PRO A 113 -16.24 -3.24 -3.64
N GLN A 114 -17.34 -3.22 -2.87
CA GLN A 114 -18.69 -3.37 -3.42
C GLN A 114 -18.96 -2.32 -4.51
N LYS A 115 -18.52 -1.08 -4.27
CA LYS A 115 -18.64 0.06 -5.19
C LYS A 115 -17.92 -0.15 -6.53
N THR A 116 -16.75 -0.81 -6.55
CA THR A 116 -15.97 -0.99 -7.79
C THR A 116 -16.56 -2.08 -8.67
N ILE A 117 -17.15 -3.11 -8.07
CA ILE A 117 -17.78 -4.21 -8.82
C ILE A 117 -19.07 -3.71 -9.51
N ASP A 118 -19.81 -2.81 -8.87
CA ASP A 118 -21.04 -2.26 -9.44
C ASP A 118 -20.76 -1.36 -10.66
N VAL A 119 -19.73 -0.51 -10.61
CA VAL A 119 -19.32 0.35 -11.74
C VAL A 119 -18.83 -0.47 -12.92
N VAL A 120 -18.03 -1.52 -12.68
CA VAL A 120 -17.55 -2.40 -13.76
C VAL A 120 -18.70 -3.20 -14.40
N LYS A 121 -19.73 -3.58 -13.63
CA LYS A 121 -20.92 -4.24 -14.18
C LYS A 121 -21.76 -3.30 -15.04
N GLU A 122 -21.88 -2.04 -14.63
CA GLU A 122 -22.59 -1.01 -15.40
C GLU A 122 -21.90 -0.77 -16.75
N ASP A 123 -20.58 -0.63 -16.77
CA ASP A 123 -19.79 -0.46 -18.00
C ASP A 123 -19.95 -1.65 -18.97
N ILE A 124 -19.93 -2.89 -18.46
CA ILE A 124 -20.15 -4.08 -19.28
C ILE A 124 -21.57 -4.12 -19.84
N SER A 125 -22.57 -3.69 -19.06
CA SER A 125 -23.97 -3.65 -19.50
C SER A 125 -24.19 -2.61 -20.61
N TRP A 126 -23.56 -1.45 -20.49
CA TRP A 126 -23.59 -0.39 -21.50
C TRP A 126 -22.95 -0.85 -22.81
N MET A 127 -21.78 -1.49 -22.73
CA MET A 127 -21.07 -2.01 -23.89
C MET A 127 -21.83 -3.14 -24.58
N LYS A 128 -22.54 -3.98 -23.83
CA LYS A 128 -23.40 -5.04 -24.39
C LYS A 128 -24.65 -4.48 -25.08
N SER A 129 -25.18 -3.36 -24.62
CA SER A 129 -26.32 -2.67 -25.25
C SER A 129 -25.98 -1.96 -26.56
N GLN A 130 -24.71 -1.60 -26.76
CA GLN A 130 -24.22 -0.97 -27.99
C GLN A 130 -23.84 -1.99 -29.08
N LEU A 131 -23.64 -3.25 -28.70
CA LEU A 131 -23.27 -4.34 -29.61
C LEU A 131 -24.46 -5.24 -29.99
N SER A 132 -25.64 -4.96 -29.43
CA SER A 132 -26.94 -5.57 -29.77
C SER A 132 -27.78 -4.58 -30.55
#